data_AF-A0A3P6RG00-F1
#
_entry.id   AF-A0A3P6RG00-F1
#
_cell.length_a   1.000
_cell.length_b   1.000
_cell.length_c   1.000
_cell.angle_alpha   90.00
_cell.angle_beta   90.00
_cell.angle_gamma   90.00
#
_symmetry.space_group_name_H-M   'P 1'
#
loop_
_entity.id
_entity.type
_entity.pdbx_description
1 polymer ?
#
loop_
_entity_poly.entity_id
_entity_poly.type
_entity_poly.pdbx_seq_one_letter_code
_entity_poly.pdbx_strand_id
1 'polypeptide(L)' 'MLEKILNEEDTAVIRRLFEEGLTKPSYKEIKLFHRAMNKLWEEVMCNIGQFHFEHEAHVLLCEREKVCFESNEII' A
#
# COMPACT_ATOMS: atom_id res chain seq x y z
N MET A 1 -12.66 -2.07 -4.15
CA MET A 1 -11.75 -1.00 -3.69
C MET A 1 -10.76 -0.61 -4.78
N LEU A 2 -10.00 -1.55 -5.37
CA LEU A 2 -9.09 -1.26 -6.50
C LEU A 2 -9.79 -0.56 -7.68
N GLU A 3 -10.98 -1.01 -8.08
CA GLU A 3 -11.81 -0.39 -9.13
C GLU A 3 -12.27 1.04 -8.81
N LYS A 4 -12.21 1.47 -7.55
CA LYS A 4 -12.49 2.86 -7.14
C LYS A 4 -11.23 3.74 -7.16
N ILE A 5 -10.05 3.13 -7.22
CA ILE A 5 -8.73 3.76 -7.03
C ILE A 5 -7.94 3.83 -8.35
N LEU A 6 -8.17 2.84 -9.23
CA LEU A 6 -7.55 2.67 -10.53
C LEU A 6 -8.59 2.78 -11.63
N ASN A 7 -8.13 3.08 -12.84
CA ASN A 7 -8.96 2.98 -14.03
C ASN A 7 -9.16 1.49 -14.42
N GLU A 8 -10.05 1.24 -15.37
CA GLU A 8 -10.46 -0.12 -15.77
C GLU A 8 -9.29 -0.95 -16.35
N GLU A 9 -8.42 -0.31 -17.12
CA GLU A 9 -7.24 -0.92 -17.74
C GLU A 9 -6.19 -1.32 -16.69
N ASP A 10 -5.84 -0.39 -15.79
CA ASP A 10 -4.91 -0.62 -14.69
C ASP A 10 -5.44 -1.69 -13.73
N THR A 11 -6.75 -1.71 -13.49
CA THR A 11 -7.39 -2.73 -12.66
C THR A 11 -7.26 -4.11 -13.28
N ALA A 12 -7.45 -4.24 -14.59
CA ALA A 12 -7.30 -5.50 -15.31
C ALA A 12 -5.84 -6.01 -15.28
N VAL A 13 -4.86 -5.11 -15.36
CA VAL A 13 -3.43 -5.45 -15.23
C VAL A 13 -3.13 -5.99 -13.84
N ILE A 14 -3.60 -5.31 -12.78
CA ILE A 14 -3.38 -5.74 -11.40
C ILE A 14 -4.08 -7.08 -11.11
N ARG A 15 -5.31 -7.26 -11.59
CA ARG A 15 -6.06 -8.51 -11.44
C ARG A 15 -5.31 -9.69 -12.07
N ARG A 16 -4.84 -9.52 -13.31
CA ARG A 16 -4.00 -10.52 -14.00
C ARG A 16 -2.71 -10.83 -13.24
N LEU A 17 -2.08 -9.81 -12.67
CA LEU A 17 -0.86 -9.97 -11.86
C LEU A 17 -1.08 -10.88 -10.65
N PHE A 18 -2.25 -10.78 -10.01
CA PHE A 18 -2.63 -11.65 -8.89
C PHE A 18 -3.00 -13.07 -9.35
N GLU A 19 -3.66 -13.20 -10.50
CA GLU A 19 -4.12 -14.48 -11.05
C GLU A 19 -2.96 -15.34 -11.58
N GLU A 20 -1.98 -14.74 -12.25
CA GLU A 20 -0.83 -15.46 -12.84
C GLU A 20 0.29 -15.76 -11.83
N GLY A 21 0.13 -15.27 -10.59
CA GLY A 21 1.11 -15.38 -9.52
C GLY A 21 2.30 -14.46 -9.78
N LEU A 22 2.69 -13.66 -8.78
CA LEU A 22 3.76 -12.65 -8.77
C LEU A 22 5.18 -13.18 -9.09
N THR A 23 5.29 -14.31 -9.76
CA THR A 23 6.52 -15.03 -10.06
C THR A 23 7.44 -14.29 -11.01
N LYS A 24 6.93 -13.53 -12.00
CA LYS A 24 7.73 -12.70 -12.92
C LYS A 24 7.02 -11.42 -13.42
N PRO A 25 6.59 -10.52 -12.52
CA PRO A 25 5.99 -9.27 -12.94
C PRO A 25 7.04 -8.38 -13.63
N SER A 26 6.62 -7.68 -14.68
CA SER A 26 7.43 -6.64 -15.30
C SER A 26 7.61 -5.45 -14.36
N TYR A 27 8.66 -4.66 -14.60
CA TYR A 27 8.88 -3.43 -13.85
C TYR A 27 7.67 -2.46 -13.91
N LYS A 28 6.97 -2.42 -15.05
CA LYS A 28 5.78 -1.57 -15.23
C LYS A 28 4.63 -2.04 -14.34
N GLU A 29 4.42 -3.35 -14.25
CA GLU A 29 3.38 -3.93 -13.41
C GLU A 29 3.68 -3.75 -11.92
N ILE A 30 4.94 -3.95 -11.49
CA ILE A 30 5.39 -3.65 -10.12
C ILE A 30 5.14 -2.17 -9.79
N LYS A 31 5.52 -1.27 -10.70
CA LYS A 31 5.33 0.17 -10.50
C LYS A 31 3.85 0.54 -10.38
N LEU A 32 3.00 -0.06 -11.21
CA LEU A 32 1.55 0.12 -11.13
C LEU A 32 1.00 -0.43 -9.82
N PHE A 33 1.46 -1.61 -9.40
CA PHE A 33 1.08 -2.25 -8.15
C PHE A 33 1.45 -1.40 -6.93
N HIS A 34 2.67 -0.88 -6.88
CA HIS A 34 3.09 0.06 -5.83
C HIS A 34 2.20 1.30 -5.79
N ARG A 35 1.88 1.87 -6.94
CA ARG A 35 1.01 3.05 -7.02
C ARG A 35 -0.40 2.74 -6.50
N ALA A 36 -0.95 1.58 -6.88
CA ALA A 36 -2.25 1.13 -6.42
C ALA A 36 -2.29 0.94 -4.90
N MET A 37 -1.26 0.28 -4.34
CA MET A 37 -1.13 0.03 -2.91
C MET A 37 -0.93 1.32 -2.11
N ASN A 38 -0.16 2.29 -2.62
CA ASN A 38 0.00 3.58 -1.95
C ASN A 38 -1.34 4.33 -1.85
N LYS A 39 -2.12 4.39 -2.93
CA LYS A 39 -3.44 5.02 -2.88
C LYS A 39 -4.42 4.28 -1.98
N LEU A 40 -4.38 2.94 -1.99
CA LEU A 40 -5.19 2.12 -1.09
C LEU A 40 -4.84 2.41 0.37
N TRP A 41 -3.56 2.52 0.66
CA TRP A 41 -3.06 2.88 1.98
C TRP A 41 -3.54 4.27 2.42
N GLU A 42 -3.44 5.28 1.54
CA GLU A 42 -3.98 6.62 1.80
C GLU A 42 -5.48 6.57 2.13
N GLU A 43 -6.28 5.85 1.34
CA GLU A 43 -7.72 5.71 1.56
C GLU A 43 -8.04 5.04 2.92
N VAL A 44 -7.30 3.99 3.28
CA VAL A 44 -7.45 3.30 4.56
C VAL A 44 -7.10 4.23 5.72
N MET A 45 -5.99 4.96 5.63
CA MET A 45 -5.56 5.88 6.68
C MET A 45 -6.51 7.09 6.82
N CYS A 46 -7.03 7.61 5.70
CA CYS A 46 -8.01 8.71 5.73
C CYS A 46 -9.35 8.28 6.34
N ASN A 47 -9.74 7.02 6.18
CA ASN A 47 -11.01 6.47 6.67
C ASN A 47 -10.83 5.51 7.85
N ILE A 48 -9.74 5.65 8.60
CA ILE A 48 -9.30 4.65 9.58
C ILE A 48 -10.34 4.34 10.66
N GLY A 49 -11.12 5.36 11.06
CA GLY A 49 -12.20 5.20 12.02
C GLY A 49 -13.42 4.41 11.51
N GLN A 50 -13.57 4.28 10.20
CA GLN A 50 -14.61 3.43 9.61
C GLN A 50 -14.23 1.95 9.63
N PHE A 51 -12.93 1.65 9.71
CA PHE A 51 -12.39 0.30 9.71
C PHE A 51 -12.12 -0.25 11.13
N HIS A 52 -12.36 0.56 12.18
CA HIS A 52 -12.08 0.20 13.58
C HIS A 52 -10.65 -0.30 13.80
N PHE A 53 -9.69 0.30 13.09
CA PHE A 53 -8.29 -0.12 13.03
C PHE A 53 -7.35 0.96 13.59
N GLU A 54 -7.88 1.89 14.40
CA GLU A 54 -7.15 3.05 14.88
C GLU A 54 -6.01 2.66 15.83
N HIS A 55 -6.23 1.64 16.65
CA HIS A 55 -5.23 1.19 17.62
C HIS A 55 -4.02 0.54 16.92
N GLU A 56 -4.27 -0.38 16.00
CA GLU A 56 -3.24 -1.09 15.24
C GLU A 56 -2.44 -0.12 14.37
N ALA A 57 -3.12 0.84 13.74
CA ALA A 57 -2.44 1.86 12.96
C ALA A 57 -1.62 2.81 13.83
N HIS A 58 -2.11 3.18 15.02
CA HIS A 58 -1.34 3.96 15.97
C HIS A 58 -0.06 3.23 16.39
N VAL A 59 -0.17 1.95 16.77
CA VAL A 59 1.00 1.11 17.11
C VAL A 59 1.99 1.04 15.94
N LEU A 60 1.51 0.76 14.72
CA LEU A 60 2.35 0.68 13.53
C LEU A 60 3.10 2.00 13.27
N LEU A 61 2.41 3.14 13.36
CA LEU A 61 3.01 4.45 13.14
C LEU A 61 4.08 4.76 14.19
N CYS A 62 3.80 4.48 15.47
CA CYS A 62 4.77 4.66 16.56
C CYS A 62 6.02 3.80 16.35
N GLU A 63 5.87 2.52 15.98
CA GLU A 63 7.03 1.65 15.71
C GLU A 63 7.83 2.14 14.49
N ARG A 64 7.15 2.63 13.45
CA ARG A 64 7.82 3.18 12.26
C ARG A 64 8.62 4.44 12.57
N GLU A 65 8.11 5.31 13.44
CA GLU A 65 8.83 6.51 13.89
C GLU A 65 10.09 6.16 14.67
N LYS A 66 10.05 5.17 15.57
CA LYS A 66 11.24 4.70 16.33
C LYS A 66 12.38 4.28 15.40
N VAL A 67 12.08 3.46 14.39
CA VAL A 67 13.09 3.00 13.41
C VAL A 67 13.67 4.17 12.62
N CYS A 68 12.84 5.16 12.26
CA CYS A 68 13.29 6.34 11.54
C CYS A 68 14.16 7.26 12.42
N PHE A 69 13.90 7.30 13.73
CA PHE A 69 14.68 8.04 14.71
C PHE A 69 16.05 7.38 14.93
N GLU A 70 16.09 6.07 15.13
CA GLU A 70 17.34 5.30 15.27
C GLU A 70 18.25 5.41 14.03
N SER A 71 17.64 5.52 12.84
CA SER A 71 18.39 5.71 11.58
C SER A 71 19.04 7.10 11.46
N ASN A 72 18.52 8.11 12.17
CA ASN A 72 19.04 9.48 12.18
C ASN A 72 20.06 9.73 13.31
N GLU A 73 20.14 8.87 14.32
CA GLU A 73 21.13 8.96 15.40
C GLU A 73 22.49 8.33 15.04
N ILE A 74 22.61 7.67 13.88
CA ILE A 74 23.85 7.02 13.40
C ILE A 74 24.66 7.95 12.45
N ILE A 75 24.40 9.26 12.43
CA ILE A 75 25.20 10.26 11.70
C ILE A 75 25.99 11.15 12.66
#